data_AF-A0A353R7P4-F1
#
_entry.id   AF-A0A353R7P4-F1
#
_cell.length_a   1.000
_cell.length_b   1.000
_cell.length_c   1.000
_cell.angle_alpha   90.00
_cell.angle_beta   90.00
_cell.angle_gamma   90.00
#
_symmetry.space_group_name_H-M   'P 1'
#
loop_
_entity.id
_entity.type
_entity.pdbx_description
1 polymer ?
#
loop_
_entity_poly.entity_id
_entity_poly.type
_entity_poly.pdbx_seq_one_letter_code
_entity_poly.pdbx_strand_id
1 'polypeptide(L)'
;MSLFCACTQAPSLSVSGLNPGNFKAEKDGQETGLYILKNGQGMEVCVTNFGGRVVSIMVPDKADTLRDVVLGFDKVNDYLQIPP
;
A
#
# COMPACT_ATOMS: atom_id res chain seq x y z
N MET A 1 1.55 30.50 -23.65
CA MET A 1 2.56 29.96 -22.70
C MET A 1 1.84 29.02 -21.75
N SER A 2 1.49 27.83 -22.21
CA SER A 2 0.70 26.88 -21.42
C SER A 2 1.66 26.07 -20.56
N LEU A 3 1.73 26.41 -19.28
CA LEU A 3 2.44 25.62 -18.28
C LEU A 3 1.62 24.34 -18.02
N PHE A 4 2.02 23.24 -18.65
CA PHE A 4 1.57 21.91 -18.24
C PHE A 4 2.23 21.61 -16.88
N CYS A 5 1.51 21.85 -15.80
CA CYS A 5 1.91 21.41 -14.47
C CYS A 5 1.65 19.91 -14.39
N ALA A 6 2.63 19.11 -14.82
CA ALA A 6 2.62 17.68 -14.58
C ALA A 6 2.92 17.47 -13.09
N CYS A 7 1.89 17.24 -12.28
CA CYS A 7 2.07 16.75 -10.93
C CYS A 7 2.67 15.34 -11.02
N THR A 8 4.01 15.24 -11.03
CA THR A 8 4.69 14.00 -10.71
C THR A 8 4.40 13.71 -9.24
N GLN A 9 3.32 12.99 -8.97
CA GLN A 9 3.00 12.53 -7.62
C GLN A 9 4.12 11.57 -7.22
N ALA A 10 5.09 12.08 -6.46
CA ALA A 10 6.04 11.24 -5.76
C ALA A 10 5.21 10.23 -4.95
N PRO A 11 5.54 8.92 -4.98
CA PRO A 11 4.85 7.94 -4.18
C PRO A 11 4.99 8.36 -2.71
N SER A 12 3.92 8.90 -2.16
CA SER A 12 3.84 9.18 -0.73
C SER A 12 3.72 7.85 -0.01
N LEU A 13 4.35 7.77 1.17
CA LEU A 13 4.19 6.63 2.06
C LEU A 13 2.71 6.50 2.45
N SER A 14 2.26 5.27 2.69
CA SER A 14 0.96 5.03 3.32
C SER A 14 0.94 5.61 4.75
N VAL A 15 -0.23 5.70 5.36
CA VAL A 15 -0.38 6.08 6.77
C VAL A 15 0.32 5.08 7.70
N SER A 16 0.39 3.82 7.31
CA SER A 16 1.19 2.79 7.99
C SER A 16 2.70 2.85 7.69
N GLY A 17 3.15 3.74 6.80
CA GLY A 17 4.56 3.89 6.44
C GLY A 17 5.04 2.99 5.29
N LEU A 18 4.13 2.29 4.61
CA LEU A 18 4.47 1.44 3.46
C LEU A 18 4.88 2.28 2.26
N ASN A 19 5.95 1.85 1.58
CA ASN A 19 6.41 2.46 0.33
C ASN A 19 5.86 1.67 -0.87
N PRO A 20 5.01 2.26 -1.74
CA PRO A 20 4.50 1.57 -2.93
C PRO A 20 5.60 1.01 -3.85
N GLY A 21 6.79 1.62 -3.86
CA GLY A 21 7.95 1.13 -4.62
C GLY A 21 8.47 -0.23 -4.16
N ASN A 22 8.31 -0.57 -2.88
CA ASN A 22 8.71 -1.87 -2.32
C ASN A 22 7.79 -3.02 -2.75
N PHE A 23 6.65 -2.71 -3.36
CA PHE A 23 5.68 -3.68 -3.85
C PHE A 23 5.74 -3.85 -5.37
N LYS A 24 6.68 -3.17 -6.05
CA LYS A 24 6.93 -3.34 -7.47
C LYS A 24 7.89 -4.51 -7.70
N ALA A 25 7.36 -5.60 -8.25
CA ALA A 25 8.13 -6.74 -8.72
C ALA A 25 7.41 -7.41 -9.89
N GLU A 26 8.10 -8.29 -10.61
CA GLU A 26 7.51 -9.16 -11.64
C GLU A 26 7.50 -10.60 -11.13
N LYS A 27 6.34 -11.28 -11.21
CA LYS A 27 6.23 -12.71 -10.97
C LYS A 27 5.43 -13.36 -12.08
N ASP A 28 6.02 -14.36 -12.75
CA ASP A 28 5.39 -15.12 -13.83
C ASP A 28 4.84 -14.24 -14.97
N GLY A 29 5.56 -13.18 -15.33
CA GLY A 29 5.15 -12.21 -16.37
C GLY A 29 4.04 -11.25 -15.93
N GLN A 30 3.68 -11.22 -14.65
CA GLN A 30 2.71 -10.29 -14.07
C GLN A 30 3.41 -9.29 -13.15
N GLU A 31 3.09 -8.00 -13.34
CA GLU A 31 3.56 -6.94 -12.46
C GLU A 31 2.78 -6.91 -11.14
N THR A 32 3.51 -6.72 -10.05
CA THR A 32 2.96 -6.53 -8.71
C THR A 32 3.04 -5.06 -8.29
N GLY A 33 2.15 -4.65 -7.39
CA GLY A 33 2.07 -3.30 -6.88
C GLY A 33 1.29 -3.20 -5.57
N LEU A 34 1.27 -1.99 -5.02
CA LEU A 34 0.48 -1.62 -3.84
C LEU A 34 -0.63 -0.64 -4.24
N TYR A 35 -1.82 -0.89 -3.73
CA TYR A 35 -3.01 -0.07 -3.93
C TYR A 35 -3.47 0.44 -2.56
N ILE A 36 -3.65 1.75 -2.45
CA ILE A 36 -4.02 2.41 -1.21
C ILE A 36 -5.45 2.93 -1.37
N LEU A 37 -6.37 2.41 -0.56
CA LEU A 37 -7.77 2.81 -0.51
C LEU A 37 -7.97 3.66 0.73
N LYS A 38 -8.63 4.82 0.58
CA LYS A 38 -8.95 5.72 1.69
C LYS A 38 -10.45 5.94 1.74
N ASN A 39 -11.02 5.96 2.95
CA ASN A 39 -12.42 6.36 3.13
C ASN A 39 -12.52 7.80 3.64
N GLY A 40 -13.73 8.38 3.57
CA GLY A 40 -13.99 9.74 4.06
C GLY A 40 -13.93 9.89 5.60
N GLN A 41 -13.73 8.79 6.34
CA GLN A 41 -13.67 8.75 7.80
C GLN A 41 -12.23 8.53 8.32
N GLY A 42 -11.22 8.66 7.47
CA GLY A 42 -9.81 8.58 7.86
C GLY A 42 -9.20 7.18 7.93
N MET A 43 -9.95 6.14 7.56
CA MET A 43 -9.39 4.78 7.42
C MET A 43 -8.58 4.66 6.13
N GLU A 44 -7.54 3.84 6.18
CA GLU A 44 -6.72 3.49 5.02
C GLU A 44 -6.54 1.97 4.93
N VAL A 45 -6.67 1.41 3.74
CA VAL A 45 -6.42 -0.01 3.46
C VAL A 45 -5.38 -0.10 2.36
N CYS A 46 -4.30 -0.84 2.62
CA CYS A 46 -3.26 -1.12 1.64
C CYS A 46 -3.38 -2.57 1.16
N VAL A 47 -3.53 -2.76 -0.15
CA VAL A 47 -3.73 -4.08 -0.79
C VAL A 47 -2.68 -4.27 -1.87
N THR A 48 -2.10 -5.47 -1.99
CA THR A 48 -1.27 -5.82 -3.14
C THR A 48 -2.04 -6.69 -4.12
N ASN A 49 -1.81 -6.51 -5.43
CA ASN A 49 -2.34 -7.40 -6.46
C ASN A 49 -1.59 -8.75 -6.50
N PHE A 50 -0.51 -8.91 -5.74
CA PHE A 50 0.11 -10.22 -5.52
C PHE A 50 -0.78 -11.09 -4.62
N GLY A 51 -1.63 -11.91 -5.25
CA GLY A 51 -2.58 -12.79 -4.56
C GLY A 51 -3.72 -12.05 -3.84
N GLY A 52 -3.95 -10.76 -4.13
CA GLY A 52 -5.03 -9.96 -3.54
C GLY A 52 -4.91 -9.75 -2.03
N ARG A 53 -3.68 -9.75 -1.51
CA ARG A 53 -3.42 -9.73 -0.06
C ARG A 53 -3.60 -8.33 0.52
N VAL A 54 -4.27 -8.25 1.67
CA VAL A 54 -4.30 -7.03 2.49
C VAL A 54 -3.00 -6.97 3.29
N VAL A 55 -2.26 -5.88 3.13
CA VAL A 55 -0.95 -5.66 3.76
C VAL A 55 -1.10 -4.85 5.04
N SER A 56 -2.02 -3.89 5.07
CA SER A 56 -2.25 -3.01 6.21
C SER A 56 -3.67 -2.46 6.20
N ILE A 57 -4.25 -2.27 7.38
CA ILE A 57 -5.52 -1.55 7.57
C ILE A 57 -5.34 -0.60 8.75
N MET A 58 -5.24 0.70 8.47
CA MET A 58 -5.24 1.75 9.48
C MET A 58 -6.68 2.09 9.85
N VAL A 59 -7.04 1.82 11.12
CA VAL A 59 -8.37 2.05 11.68
C VAL A 59 -8.27 2.99 12.87
N PRO A 60 -9.15 4.01 12.98
CA PRO A 60 -9.19 4.87 14.15
C PRO A 60 -9.74 4.09 15.35
N ASP A 61 -9.05 4.22 16.50
CA ASP A 61 -9.58 3.74 17.77
C ASP A 61 -10.53 4.76 18.41
N LYS A 62 -10.97 4.50 19.65
CA LYS A 62 -11.91 5.37 20.38
C LYS A 62 -11.34 6.77 20.67
N ALA A 63 -10.03 6.96 20.58
CA ALA A 63 -9.35 8.23 20.76
C ALA A 63 -8.91 8.83 19.42
N ASP A 64 -9.53 8.40 18.31
CA ASP A 64 -9.22 8.78 16.93
C ASP A 64 -7.76 8.53 16.53
N THR A 65 -7.07 7.63 17.25
CA THR A 65 -5.69 7.26 16.92
C THR A 65 -5.71 6.11 15.92
N LEU A 66 -5.08 6.31 14.76
CA LEU A 66 -4.98 5.26 13.75
C LEU A 66 -4.03 4.15 14.21
N ARG A 67 -4.51 2.90 14.13
CA ARG A 67 -3.75 1.70 14.44
C ARG A 67 -3.83 0.72 13.29
N ASP A 68 -2.72 0.08 12.96
CA ASP A 68 -2.73 -1.04 12.04
C ASP A 68 -3.30 -2.28 12.74
N VAL A 69 -4.32 -2.87 12.14
CA VAL A 69 -5.00 -4.07 12.66
C VAL A 69 -4.67 -5.32 11.86
N VAL A 70 -3.85 -5.21 10.80
CA VAL A 70 -3.42 -6.34 9.98
C VAL A 70 -1.91 -6.55 10.14
N LEU A 71 -1.51 -7.81 10.22
CA LEU A 71 -0.11 -8.18 10.15
C LEU A 71 0.27 -8.40 8.68
N GLY A 72 1.23 -7.64 8.19
CA GLY A 72 1.76 -7.74 6.84
C GLY A 72 3.26 -7.47 6.78
N PHE A 73 3.80 -7.51 5.57
CA PHE A 73 5.22 -7.21 5.30
C PHE A 73 5.36 -5.87 4.56
N ASP A 74 6.51 -5.23 4.71
CA ASP A 74 6.80 -3.92 4.12
C ASP A 74 7.16 -3.97 2.62
N LYS A 75 7.35 -5.18 2.06
CA LYS A 75 7.79 -5.40 0.68
C LYS A 75 7.22 -6.70 0.09
N VAL A 76 6.99 -6.69 -1.22
CA VAL A 76 6.42 -7.86 -1.94
C VAL A 76 7.35 -9.07 -1.91
N ASN A 77 8.66 -8.87 -1.81
CA ASN A 77 9.63 -9.96 -1.81
C ASN A 77 9.49 -10.91 -0.61
N ASP A 78 9.05 -10.43 0.55
CA ASP A 78 8.85 -11.28 1.72
C ASP A 78 7.68 -12.25 1.50
N TYR A 79 6.69 -11.83 0.72
CA TYR A 79 5.57 -12.66 0.30
C TYR A 79 5.94 -13.71 -0.77
N LEU A 80 7.04 -13.49 -1.52
CA LEU A 80 7.52 -14.42 -2.54
C LEU A 80 8.38 -15.55 -1.95
N GLN A 81 9.02 -15.31 -0.81
CA GLN A 81 9.91 -16.27 -0.15
C GLN A 81 9.18 -17.27 0.74
N ILE A 82 7.90 -17.01 1.05
CA ILE A 82 7.06 -17.88 1.84
C ILE A 82 6.19 -18.71 0.89
N PRO A 83 6.35 -20.05 0.84
CA PRO A 83 5.47 -20.91 0.09
C PRO A 83 4.01 -20.74 0.56
N PRO A 84 3.01 -20.79 -0.34
CA PRO A 84 1.61 -20.65 0.00
C PRO A 84 1.10 -21.76 0.95
#